data_AF-A0A1V5S5F0-F1
#
_entry.id   AF-A0A1V5S5F0-F1
#
_cell.length_a   1.000
_cell.length_b   1.000
_cell.length_c   1.000
_cell.angle_alpha   90.00
_cell.angle_beta   90.00
_cell.angle_gamma   90.00
#
_symmetry.space_group_name_H-M   'P 1'
#
loop_
_entity.id
_entity.type
_entity.pdbx_description
1 polymer ?
#
loop_
_entity_poly.entity_id
_entity_poly.type
_entity_poly.pdbx_seq_one_letter_code
_entity_poly.pdbx_strand_id
1 'polypeptide(L)'
;MPCSSILRLILSPTIITFLKVSLVFISERFSCITVGDSAYLYSVGFNWNTGLDEISYALIDIKSEKVLSKSFIADGTESLIKLPYGIAVNPNNKEIFVTDAGDYVSPGTLYCFDKTGHLKWKQTTGDIPAHIEFTFK
;
A
#
# COMPACT_ATOMS: atom_id res chain seq x y z
N MET A 1 -28.46 -31.19 13.47
CA MET A 1 -27.09 -30.79 13.87
C MET A 1 -26.21 -30.80 12.63
N PRO A 2 -26.05 -29.64 11.97
CA PRO A 2 -24.68 -29.17 11.69
C PRO A 2 -24.65 -27.62 11.68
N CYS A 3 -24.27 -26.96 12.78
CA CYS A 3 -23.99 -25.52 12.72
C CYS A 3 -23.19 -25.08 13.95
N SER A 4 -21.92 -25.47 14.03
CA SER A 4 -20.99 -24.83 14.99
C SER A 4 -19.55 -24.72 14.47
N SER A 5 -19.19 -25.55 13.48
CA SER A 5 -17.86 -25.51 12.87
C SER A 5 -17.62 -24.31 11.93
N ILE A 6 -18.67 -23.77 11.30
CA ILE A 6 -18.58 -22.58 10.43
C ILE A 6 -18.51 -21.28 11.26
N LEU A 7 -19.16 -21.23 12.41
CA LEU A 7 -19.20 -20.03 13.26
C LEU A 7 -17.85 -19.77 13.97
N ARG A 8 -17.03 -20.81 14.18
CA ARG A 8 -15.67 -20.67 14.75
C ARG A 8 -14.63 -20.17 13.74
N LEU A 9 -14.88 -20.29 12.44
CA LEU A 9 -14.00 -19.72 11.41
C LEU A 9 -14.19 -18.20 11.29
N ILE A 10 -15.43 -17.71 11.40
CA ILE A 10 -15.75 -16.27 11.25
C ILE A 10 -15.27 -15.44 12.47
N LEU A 11 -15.06 -16.10 13.62
CA LEU A 11 -14.63 -15.45 14.87
C LEU A 11 -13.14 -15.62 15.18
N SER A 12 -12.35 -16.18 14.26
CA SER A 12 -10.90 -16.19 14.41
C SER A 12 -10.39 -14.73 14.42
N PRO A 13 -9.56 -14.32 15.39
CA PRO A 13 -8.98 -12.97 15.40
C PRO A 13 -8.31 -12.65 14.07
N THR A 14 -7.71 -13.65 13.40
CA THR A 14 -7.09 -13.52 12.07
C THR A 14 -8.09 -13.13 10.98
N ILE A 15 -9.32 -13.67 11.00
CA ILE A 15 -10.38 -13.34 10.02
C ILE A 15 -11.06 -12.02 10.37
N ILE A 16 -11.21 -11.69 11.65
CA ILE A 16 -11.74 -10.40 12.11
C ILE A 16 -10.76 -9.26 11.79
N THR A 17 -9.44 -9.46 11.93
CA THR A 17 -8.44 -8.49 11.48
C THR A 17 -8.42 -8.40 9.96
N PHE A 18 -8.52 -9.53 9.24
CA PHE A 18 -8.70 -9.49 7.79
C PHE A 18 -9.94 -8.67 7.39
N LEU A 19 -11.06 -8.82 8.09
CA LEU A 19 -12.29 -8.04 7.92
C LEU A 19 -12.15 -6.57 8.37
N LYS A 20 -11.36 -6.26 9.40
CA LYS A 20 -11.07 -4.88 9.84
C LYS A 20 -10.13 -4.15 8.88
N VAL A 21 -9.14 -4.84 8.33
CA VAL A 21 -8.29 -4.35 7.24
C VAL A 21 -9.12 -4.21 5.96
N SER A 22 -10.03 -5.15 5.69
CA SER A 22 -10.98 -5.06 4.57
C SER A 22 -11.99 -3.91 4.73
N LEU A 23 -12.34 -3.51 5.96
CA LEU A 23 -13.18 -2.34 6.24
C LEU A 23 -12.42 -1.01 6.08
N VAL A 24 -11.11 -1.00 6.29
CA VAL A 24 -10.25 0.16 5.97
C VAL A 24 -10.02 0.28 4.46
N PHE A 25 -10.13 -0.82 3.71
CA PHE A 25 -9.79 -0.89 2.29
C PHE A 25 -10.90 -1.55 1.45
N ILE A 26 -12.08 -0.91 1.41
CA ILE A 26 -13.11 -1.20 0.41
C ILE A 26 -12.76 -0.44 -0.88
N SER A 27 -11.59 -0.72 -1.46
CA SER A 27 -11.12 -0.03 -2.66
C SER A 27 -10.99 -1.01 -3.82
N GLU A 28 -11.36 -0.58 -5.02
CA GLU A 28 -11.32 -1.40 -6.24
C GLU A 28 -9.89 -1.74 -6.70
N ARG A 29 -8.88 -0.95 -6.29
CA ARG A 29 -7.47 -1.14 -6.66
C ARG A 29 -6.58 -1.00 -5.44
N PHE A 30 -5.98 -2.09 -4.97
CA PHE A 30 -5.01 -2.05 -3.88
C PHE A 30 -3.76 -2.86 -4.22
N SER A 31 -2.66 -2.54 -3.54
CA SER A 31 -1.44 -3.33 -3.58
C SER A 31 -0.82 -3.38 -2.19
N CYS A 32 -0.18 -4.50 -1.89
CA CYS A 32 0.53 -4.70 -0.64
C CYS A 32 1.88 -5.38 -0.87
N ILE A 33 2.86 -4.98 -0.06
CA ILE A 33 4.15 -5.64 0.00
C ILE A 33 4.50 -5.89 1.47
N THR A 34 5.02 -7.08 1.76
CA THR A 34 5.43 -7.47 3.11
C THR A 34 6.94 -7.55 3.17
N VAL A 35 7.52 -6.98 4.23
CA VAL A 35 8.96 -7.05 4.49
C VAL A 35 9.17 -7.29 5.99
N GLY A 36 9.61 -8.50 6.34
CA GLY A 36 9.70 -8.93 7.74
C GLY A 36 8.32 -8.96 8.37
N ASP A 37 8.17 -8.34 9.55
CA ASP A 37 6.91 -8.28 10.29
C ASP A 37 6.01 -7.08 9.88
N SER A 38 6.38 -6.32 8.86
CA SER A 38 5.63 -5.14 8.41
C SER A 38 5.02 -5.33 7.03
N ALA A 39 3.78 -4.86 6.86
CA ALA A 39 3.09 -4.76 5.58
C ALA A 39 2.87 -3.29 5.21
N TYR A 40 3.23 -2.95 3.98
CA TYR A 40 3.05 -1.62 3.39
C TYR A 40 1.96 -1.72 2.33
N LEU A 41 0.98 -0.83 2.39
CA LEU A 41 -0.21 -0.89 1.54
C LEU A 41 -0.53 0.47 0.97
N TYR A 42 -0.99 0.48 -0.28
CA TYR A 42 -1.78 1.58 -0.80
C TYR A 42 -3.05 1.04 -1.44
N SER A 43 -4.04 1.93 -1.56
CA SER A 43 -5.34 1.63 -2.14
C SER A 43 -5.87 2.85 -2.87
N VAL A 44 -6.63 2.63 -3.94
CA VAL A 44 -7.29 3.65 -4.73
C VAL A 44 -8.75 3.27 -4.85
N GLY A 45 -9.62 4.06 -4.21
CA GLY A 45 -11.07 3.88 -4.24
C GLY A 45 -11.73 5.07 -4.93
N PHE A 46 -12.72 4.82 -5.77
CA PHE A 46 -13.49 5.91 -6.37
C PHE A 46 -14.48 6.49 -5.36
N ASN A 47 -14.43 7.81 -5.15
CA ASN A 47 -15.35 8.50 -4.27
C ASN A 47 -16.53 9.04 -5.08
N TRP A 48 -17.69 8.39 -4.94
CA TRP A 48 -18.92 8.74 -5.68
C TRP A 48 -19.48 10.13 -5.37
N ASN A 49 -19.10 10.73 -4.23
CA ASN A 49 -19.57 12.06 -3.87
C ASN A 49 -18.77 13.16 -4.57
N THR A 50 -17.45 12.96 -4.73
CA THR A 50 -16.55 13.92 -5.36
C THR A 50 -16.31 13.64 -6.84
N GLY A 51 -16.58 12.40 -7.28
CA GLY A 51 -16.29 11.93 -8.64
C GLY A 51 -14.79 11.73 -8.90
N LEU A 52 -13.98 11.62 -7.84
CA LEU A 52 -12.52 11.52 -7.92
C LEU A 52 -12.01 10.25 -7.25
N ASP A 53 -10.84 9.79 -7.68
CA ASP A 53 -10.09 8.75 -7.00
C ASP A 53 -9.55 9.26 -5.66
N GLU A 54 -9.75 8.48 -4.61
CA GLU A 54 -9.21 8.70 -3.28
C GLU A 54 -8.13 7.66 -2.98
N ILE A 55 -6.93 8.15 -2.68
CA ILE A 55 -5.76 7.31 -2.41
C ILE A 55 -5.55 7.24 -0.92
N SER A 56 -5.40 6.02 -0.39
CA SER A 56 -5.07 5.77 1.01
C SER A 56 -3.84 4.88 1.11
N TYR A 57 -3.08 5.06 2.20
CA TYR A 57 -1.88 4.31 2.52
C TYR A 57 -2.05 3.62 3.88
N ALA A 58 -1.23 2.62 4.18
CA ALA A 58 -1.12 2.09 5.54
C ALA A 58 0.20 1.36 5.78
N LEU A 59 0.62 1.40 7.03
CA LEU A 59 1.67 0.54 7.57
C LEU A 59 1.05 -0.35 8.65
N ILE A 60 1.19 -1.66 8.51
CA ILE A 60 0.59 -2.66 9.40
C ILE A 60 1.69 -3.54 9.97
N ASP A 61 1.61 -3.81 11.27
CA ASP A 61 2.38 -4.88 11.92
C ASP A 61 1.62 -6.19 11.74
N ILE A 62 2.23 -7.12 11.01
CA ILE A 62 1.62 -8.39 10.61
C ILE A 62 1.47 -9.31 11.83
N LYS A 63 2.44 -9.30 12.75
CA LYS A 63 2.49 -10.22 13.88
C LYS A 63 1.45 -9.90 14.94
N SER A 64 1.29 -8.63 15.26
CA SER A 64 0.29 -8.12 16.21
C SER A 64 -1.03 -7.77 15.55
N GLU A 65 -1.09 -7.84 14.21
CA GLU A 65 -2.28 -7.54 13.42
C GLU A 65 -2.82 -6.11 13.65
N LYS A 66 -1.90 -5.15 13.85
CA LYS A 66 -2.24 -3.75 14.17
C LYS A 66 -1.82 -2.79 13.07
N VAL A 67 -2.68 -1.82 12.78
CA VAL A 67 -2.31 -0.67 11.97
C VAL A 67 -1.34 0.18 12.79
N LEU A 68 -0.07 0.22 12.37
CA LEU A 68 0.97 1.04 12.99
C LEU A 68 0.80 2.51 12.60
N SER A 69 0.46 2.76 11.33
CA SER A 69 0.22 4.10 10.81
C SER A 69 -0.80 4.08 9.67
N LYS A 70 -1.56 5.17 9.54
CA LYS A 70 -2.46 5.43 8.41
C LYS A 70 -1.73 5.90 7.15
N SER A 71 -0.41 6.04 7.20
CA SER A 71 0.43 6.29 6.03
C SER A 71 1.87 5.89 6.37
N PHE A 72 2.57 5.29 5.41
CA PHE A 72 4.02 5.10 5.49
C PHE A 72 4.80 6.27 4.87
N ILE A 73 4.12 7.22 4.23
CA ILE A 73 4.67 8.50 3.77
C ILE A 73 4.38 9.53 4.86
N ALA A 74 5.41 10.24 5.33
CA ALA A 74 5.34 11.07 6.53
C ALA A 74 5.49 12.57 6.27
N ASP A 75 5.92 12.95 5.07
CA ASP A 75 6.31 14.33 4.72
C ASP A 75 5.31 15.08 3.83
N GLY A 76 4.14 14.48 3.55
CA GLY A 76 3.11 15.08 2.70
C GLY A 76 3.28 14.83 1.20
N THR A 77 4.34 14.12 0.79
CA THR A 77 4.60 13.79 -0.62
C THR A 77 3.48 12.94 -1.24
N GLU A 78 2.67 12.25 -0.45
CA GLU A 78 1.52 11.49 -0.93
C GLU A 78 0.55 12.32 -1.79
N SER A 79 0.48 13.65 -1.56
CA SER A 79 -0.32 14.58 -2.35
C SER A 79 0.17 14.79 -3.78
N LEU A 80 1.43 14.44 -4.07
CA LEU A 80 2.03 14.53 -5.39
C LEU A 80 1.80 13.27 -6.23
N ILE A 81 1.45 12.16 -5.60
CA ILE A 81 1.23 10.87 -6.25
C ILE A 81 -0.21 10.85 -6.76
N LYS A 82 -0.38 10.90 -8.07
CA LYS A 82 -1.72 10.96 -8.69
C LYS A 82 -2.36 9.60 -8.79
N LEU A 83 -1.56 8.57 -9.07
CA LEU A 83 -2.05 7.26 -9.39
C LEU A 83 -1.01 6.19 -9.05
N PRO A 84 -0.95 5.75 -7.79
CA PRO A 84 0.01 4.74 -7.37
C PRO A 84 -0.25 3.43 -8.10
N TYR A 85 0.79 2.86 -8.71
CA TYR A 85 0.68 1.70 -9.58
C TYR A 85 1.54 0.50 -9.15
N GLY A 86 2.54 0.76 -8.31
CA GLY A 86 3.40 -0.27 -7.73
C GLY A 86 4.09 0.22 -6.47
N ILE A 87 4.30 -0.71 -5.55
CA ILE A 87 5.02 -0.49 -4.29
C ILE A 87 6.08 -1.59 -4.11
N ALA A 88 7.27 -1.20 -3.67
CA ALA A 88 8.31 -2.12 -3.27
C ALA A 88 9.06 -1.57 -2.07
N VAL A 89 9.57 -2.43 -1.21
CA VAL A 89 10.38 -2.02 -0.06
C VAL A 89 11.66 -2.83 -0.04
N ASN A 90 12.79 -2.13 0.01
CA ASN A 90 14.10 -2.78 -0.01
C ASN A 90 14.30 -3.54 1.31
N PRO A 91 14.53 -4.87 1.27
CA PRO A 91 14.60 -5.68 2.48
C PRO A 91 15.79 -5.33 3.40
N ASN A 92 16.87 -4.76 2.84
CA ASN A 92 18.11 -4.48 3.57
C ASN A 92 18.06 -3.15 4.31
N ASN A 93 17.70 -2.06 3.62
CA ASN A 93 17.75 -0.70 4.17
C ASN A 93 16.36 -0.12 4.49
N LYS A 94 15.28 -0.83 4.14
CA LYS A 94 13.88 -0.42 4.32
C LYS A 94 13.48 0.85 3.59
N GLU A 95 14.20 1.22 2.53
CA GLU A 95 13.73 2.26 1.61
C GLU A 95 12.44 1.80 0.91
N ILE A 96 11.50 2.73 0.76
CA ILE A 96 10.18 2.48 0.22
C ILE A 96 10.12 3.12 -1.16
N PHE A 97 9.70 2.34 -2.15
CA PHE A 97 9.58 2.76 -3.52
C PHE A 97 8.11 2.74 -3.91
N VAL A 98 7.62 3.86 -4.43
CA VAL A 98 6.26 3.98 -4.95
C VAL A 98 6.33 4.49 -6.37
N THR A 99 5.58 3.86 -7.26
CA THR A 99 5.48 4.26 -8.67
C THR A 99 4.14 4.91 -8.93
N ASP A 100 4.17 6.02 -9.67
CA ASP A 100 3.01 6.81 -10.06
C ASP A 100 2.85 6.73 -11.57
N ALA A 101 1.73 6.19 -12.03
CA ALA A 101 1.39 6.09 -13.46
C ALA A 101 0.83 7.41 -14.03
N GLY A 102 0.53 8.40 -13.18
CA GLY A 102 0.04 9.71 -13.63
C GLY A 102 -1.33 9.61 -14.32
N ASP A 103 -1.32 9.57 -15.65
CA ASP A 103 -2.49 9.56 -16.52
C ASP A 103 -2.54 8.33 -17.45
N TYR A 104 -1.64 7.34 -17.26
CA TYR A 104 -1.45 6.16 -18.12
C TYR A 104 -0.97 6.43 -19.56
N VAL A 105 -0.59 7.68 -19.88
CA VAL A 105 -0.19 8.08 -21.23
C VAL A 105 1.18 8.73 -21.20
N SER A 106 1.41 9.60 -20.22
CA SER A 106 2.64 10.32 -20.01
C SER A 106 3.62 9.48 -19.17
N PRO A 107 4.94 9.73 -19.29
CA PRO A 107 5.93 9.10 -18.43
C PRO A 107 5.59 9.26 -16.94
N GLY A 108 5.51 8.12 -16.25
CA GLY A 108 5.25 8.04 -14.82
C GLY A 108 6.46 8.45 -13.98
N THR A 109 6.29 8.44 -12.65
CA THR A 109 7.33 8.83 -11.70
C THR A 109 7.61 7.73 -10.68
N LEU A 110 8.88 7.45 -10.44
CA LEU A 110 9.34 6.62 -9.31
C LEU A 110 9.72 7.54 -8.15
N TYR A 111 9.12 7.31 -6.99
CA TYR A 111 9.45 7.95 -5.73
C TYR A 111 10.24 7.00 -4.84
N CYS A 112 11.31 7.48 -4.22
CA CYS A 112 12.07 6.76 -3.21
C CYS A 112 12.00 7.51 -1.89
N PHE A 113 11.47 6.84 -0.87
CA PHE A 113 11.38 7.31 0.49
C PHE A 113 12.39 6.56 1.36
N ASP A 114 12.88 7.24 2.39
CA ASP A 114 13.63 6.57 3.44
C ASP A 114 12.71 5.69 4.32
N LYS A 115 13.32 4.94 5.23
CA LYS A 115 12.61 4.06 6.18
C LYS A 115 11.63 4.79 7.10
N THR A 116 11.71 6.12 7.18
CA THR A 116 10.83 6.97 8.01
C THR A 116 9.73 7.64 7.21
N GLY A 117 9.67 7.41 5.90
CA GLY A 117 8.63 7.94 5.02
C GLY A 117 8.92 9.33 4.46
N HIS A 118 10.17 9.80 4.52
CA HIS A 118 10.56 11.08 3.91
C HIS A 118 11.16 10.87 2.52
N LEU A 119 10.79 11.72 1.57
CA LEU A 119 11.24 11.66 0.18
C LEU A 119 12.75 11.89 0.11
N LYS A 120 13.47 10.91 -0.45
CA LYS A 120 14.90 11.04 -0.76
C LYS A 120 15.12 11.64 -2.14
N TRP A 121 14.43 11.09 -3.13
CA TRP A 121 14.51 11.51 -4.53
C TRP A 121 13.33 10.96 -5.31
N LYS A 122 13.11 11.52 -6.50
CA LYS A 122 12.16 11.00 -7.49
C LYS A 122 12.78 11.05 -8.88
N GLN A 123 12.33 10.15 -9.75
CA GLN A 123 12.87 9.98 -11.09
C GLN A 123 11.74 9.73 -12.09
N THR A 124 11.80 10.37 -13.26
CA THR A 124 10.89 10.06 -14.38
C THR A 124 11.20 8.67 -14.95
N THR A 125 10.15 7.92 -15.25
CA THR A 125 10.22 6.54 -15.75
C THR A 125 9.62 6.44 -17.16
N GLY A 126 9.10 5.28 -17.57
CA GLY A 126 8.25 5.13 -18.77
C GLY A 126 6.77 5.35 -18.47
N ASP A 127 5.88 5.06 -19.41
CA ASP A 127 4.47 5.49 -19.35
C ASP A 127 3.64 4.80 -18.25
N ILE A 128 4.05 3.63 -17.74
CA ILE A 128 3.34 2.91 -16.67
C ILE A 128 4.32 2.08 -15.81
N PRO A 129 5.08 2.68 -14.89
CA PRO A 129 5.97 1.94 -14.01
C PRO A 129 5.16 1.09 -13.01
N ALA A 130 5.33 -0.23 -13.02
CA ALA A 130 4.51 -1.16 -12.22
C ALA A 130 5.28 -2.08 -11.28
N HIS A 131 6.46 -2.55 -11.71
CA HIS A 131 7.20 -3.60 -11.02
C HIS A 131 8.64 -3.17 -10.73
N ILE A 132 9.10 -3.50 -9.54
CA ILE A 132 10.44 -3.21 -9.06
C ILE A 132 11.01 -4.50 -8.49
N GLU A 133 12.24 -4.82 -8.86
CA GLU A 133 13.00 -5.97 -8.34
C GLU A 133 14.33 -5.47 -7.78
N PHE A 134 14.76 -6.05 -6.66
CA PHE A 134 16.04 -5.70 -6.04
C PHE A 134 17.08 -6.76 -6.40
N THR A 135 18.09 -6.37 -7.19
CA THR A 135 19.22 -7.26 -7.49
C THR A 135 20.27 -7.17 -6.39
N PHE A 136 20.66 -8.31 -5.84
CA PHE A 136 21.83 -8.41 -4.97
C PHE A 136 23.08 -8.60 -5.85
N LYS A 137 24.16 -7.89 -5.51
CA LYS A 137 25.50 -8.14 -6.07
C LYS A 137 26.29 -9.04 -5.13
#